data_AF-A0AAV9U6A0-F1
#
_entry.id   AF-A0AAV9U6A0-F1
#
_cell.length_a   1.000
_cell.length_b   1.000
_cell.length_c   1.000
_cell.angle_alpha   90.00
_cell.angle_beta   90.00
_cell.angle_gamma   90.00
#
_symmetry.space_group_name_H-M   'P 1'
#
loop_
_entity.id
_entity.type
_entity.pdbx_description
1 polymer ?
#
loop_
_entity_poly.entity_id
_entity_poly.type
_entity_poly.pdbx_seq_one_letter_code
_entity_poly.pdbx_strand_id
1 'polypeptide(L)'
;MGMADPKEVEEVIKIGALSDLTFGTINGVKDAVNFKDNGIETREWCIAAKFRHVFSEEGDSESFVLNREGKVVGMITSGCDHITSFSYMTPIKLILEDIRKQTGKEMTLVF
;
A
#
# COMPACT_ATOMS: atom_id res chain seq x y z
N MET A 1 -17.23 5.96 0.22
CA MET A 1 -15.80 5.65 0.40
C MET A 1 -14.99 6.55 -0.53
N GLY A 2 -13.85 7.10 -0.09
CA GLY A 2 -13.07 8.07 -0.89
C GLY A 2 -11.57 7.80 -0.78
N MET A 3 -10.75 8.70 -1.33
CA MET A 3 -9.29 8.61 -1.21
C MET A 3 -8.74 9.62 -0.22
N ALA A 4 -7.63 9.28 0.43
CA ALA A 4 -6.85 10.19 1.27
C ALA A 4 -5.36 10.06 0.95
N ASP A 5 -4.59 11.09 1.29
CA ASP A 5 -3.13 10.96 1.30
C ASP A 5 -2.72 10.14 2.53
N PRO A 6 -1.73 9.24 2.41
CA PRO A 6 -1.20 8.53 3.56
C PRO A 6 -0.54 9.50 4.54
N LYS A 7 -0.74 9.28 5.83
CA LYS A 7 -0.11 10.07 6.90
C LYS A 7 0.80 9.20 7.76
N GLU A 8 1.88 9.80 8.26
CA GLU A 8 2.76 9.12 9.22
C GLU A 8 1.99 8.77 10.49
N VAL A 9 2.28 7.59 11.06
CA VAL A 9 1.67 7.07 12.29
C VAL A 9 0.14 6.88 12.17
N GLU A 10 -0.39 6.83 10.94
CA GLU A 10 -1.81 6.53 10.71
C GLU A 10 -2.07 5.02 10.77
N GLU A 11 -3.12 4.65 11.50
CA GLU A 11 -3.58 3.27 11.52
C GLU A 11 -4.33 2.92 10.24
N VAL A 12 -3.99 1.75 9.72
CA VAL A 12 -4.53 1.23 8.46
C VAL A 12 -4.97 -0.21 8.59
N ILE A 13 -5.88 -0.59 7.71
CA ILE A 13 -6.32 -1.96 7.51
C ILE A 13 -6.18 -2.33 6.05
N LYS A 14 -6.07 -3.63 5.77
CA LYS A 14 -6.32 -4.16 4.45
C LYS A 14 -7.09 -5.47 4.54
N ILE A 15 -7.70 -5.86 3.42
CA ILE A 15 -8.25 -7.20 3.23
C ILE A 15 -7.45 -7.82 2.08
N GLY A 16 -6.59 -8.79 2.41
CA GLY A 16 -5.80 -9.54 1.44
C GLY A 16 -6.53 -10.81 0.97
N ALA A 17 -6.12 -11.33 -0.18
CA ALA A 17 -6.63 -12.61 -0.68
C ALA A 17 -6.14 -13.80 0.16
N LEU A 18 -4.99 -13.66 0.83
CA LEU A 18 -4.35 -14.74 1.59
C LEU A 18 -4.28 -14.45 3.09
N SER A 19 -3.93 -13.22 3.49
CA SER A 19 -3.83 -12.89 4.92
C SER A 19 -5.11 -12.35 5.55
N ASP A 20 -6.24 -12.39 4.82
CA ASP A 20 -7.53 -11.86 5.25
C ASP A 20 -7.41 -10.39 5.75
N LEU A 21 -8.18 -10.03 6.78
CA LEU A 21 -8.18 -8.72 7.41
C LEU A 21 -6.95 -8.54 8.30
N THR A 22 -6.07 -7.61 7.93
CA THR A 22 -4.88 -7.25 8.72
C THR A 22 -4.90 -5.79 9.14
N PHE A 23 -4.17 -5.50 10.23
CA PHE A 23 -4.08 -4.18 10.85
C PHE A 23 -2.62 -3.73 10.92
N GLY A 24 -2.37 -2.46 10.68
CA GLY A 24 -1.03 -1.91 10.67
C GLY A 24 -0.99 -0.42 10.97
N THR A 25 0.21 0.13 10.92
CA THR A 25 0.49 1.56 11.09
C THR A 25 1.49 2.00 10.06
N ILE A 26 1.21 3.12 9.39
CA ILE A 26 2.17 3.74 8.46
C ILE A 26 3.36 4.25 9.28
N ASN A 27 4.54 3.67 9.06
CA ASN A 27 5.73 3.98 9.85
C ASN A 27 6.36 5.35 9.47
N GLY A 28 5.94 5.93 8.33
CA GLY A 28 6.45 7.21 7.82
C GLY A 28 7.80 7.13 7.11
N VAL A 29 8.51 5.99 7.23
CA VAL A 29 9.70 5.71 6.43
C VAL A 29 9.29 5.37 4.99
N LYS A 30 9.96 6.02 4.04
CA LYS A 30 9.92 5.63 2.62
C LYS A 30 11.17 4.82 2.32
N ASP A 31 10.98 3.59 1.89
CA ASP A 31 12.08 2.68 1.61
C ASP A 31 12.25 2.47 0.11
N ALA A 32 13.49 2.20 -0.31
CA ALA A 32 13.80 1.92 -1.70
C ALA A 32 13.32 0.50 -2.04
N VAL A 33 12.29 0.39 -2.87
CA VAL A 33 11.78 -0.90 -3.36
C VAL A 33 12.23 -1.08 -4.79
N ASN A 34 13.04 -2.12 -5.01
CA ASN A 34 13.51 -2.52 -6.34
C ASN A 34 12.59 -3.61 -6.90
N PHE A 35 11.82 -3.25 -7.92
CA PHE A 35 11.05 -4.22 -8.69
C PHE A 35 12.02 -4.96 -9.62
N LYS A 36 12.46 -6.15 -9.19
CA LYS A 36 13.49 -6.97 -9.88
C LYS A 36 13.22 -7.17 -11.38
N ASP A 37 11.96 -7.13 -11.78
CA ASP A 37 11.52 -7.46 -13.13
C ASP A 37 11.68 -6.31 -14.14
N ASN A 38 11.80 -5.06 -13.69
CA ASN A 38 11.97 -3.89 -14.56
C ASN A 38 13.20 -3.03 -14.26
N GLY A 39 13.93 -3.33 -13.18
CA GLY A 39 15.13 -2.58 -12.76
C GLY A 39 14.82 -1.16 -12.27
N ILE A 40 13.56 -0.85 -11.99
CA ILE A 40 13.12 0.45 -11.49
C ILE A 40 13.12 0.42 -9.97
N GLU A 41 13.87 1.35 -9.39
CA GLU A 41 13.81 1.65 -7.95
C GLU A 41 12.70 2.68 -7.69
N THR A 42 11.86 2.38 -6.71
CA THR A 42 10.76 3.23 -6.25
C THR A 42 10.92 3.53 -4.77
N ARG A 43 10.21 4.54 -4.25
CA ARG A 43 10.22 4.90 -2.83
C ARG A 43 8.84 4.71 -2.24
N GLU A 44 8.66 3.58 -1.56
CA GLU A 44 7.35 3.12 -1.11
C GLU A 44 7.13 3.38 0.38
N TRP A 45 5.86 3.56 0.75
CA TRP A 45 5.50 3.78 2.15
C TRP A 45 5.49 2.47 2.91
N CYS A 46 6.16 2.46 4.06
CA CYS A 46 6.24 1.28 4.92
C CYS A 46 5.06 1.20 5.88
N ILE A 47 4.48 0.01 5.98
CA ILE A 47 3.44 -0.34 6.95
C ILE A 47 4.02 -1.35 7.93
N ALA A 48 4.04 -0.97 9.21
CA ALA A 48 4.34 -1.87 10.31
C ALA A 48 3.09 -2.65 10.69
N ALA A 49 3.20 -3.97 10.78
CA ALA A 49 2.08 -4.81 11.21
C ALA A 49 1.76 -4.64 12.70
N LYS A 50 0.48 -4.77 13.05
CA LYS A 50 0.00 -4.78 14.44
C LYS A 50 -0.17 -6.23 14.91
N PHE A 51 -0.04 -6.46 16.22
CA PHE A 51 -0.35 -7.74 16.89
C PHE A 51 0.56 -8.95 16.59
N ARG A 52 1.86 -8.77 16.31
CA ARG A 52 2.83 -9.86 16.03
C ARG A 52 2.49 -10.73 14.80
N HIS A 53 1.57 -10.28 13.95
CA HIS A 53 1.29 -10.89 12.64
C HIS A 53 2.00 -10.10 11.54
N VAL A 54 2.10 -10.67 10.35
CA VAL A 54 2.53 -9.93 9.15
C VAL A 54 1.37 -9.07 8.65
N PHE A 55 1.67 -7.90 8.05
CA PHE A 55 0.62 -7.06 7.49
C PHE A 55 0.14 -7.58 6.13
N SER A 56 1.04 -8.10 5.30
CA SER A 56 0.71 -8.73 4.00
C SER A 56 1.57 -9.97 3.76
N GLU A 57 1.02 -10.91 2.99
CA GLU A 57 1.73 -12.09 2.49
C GLU A 57 1.95 -12.01 0.97
N GLU A 58 2.83 -12.86 0.45
CA GLU A 58 3.00 -13.02 -1.00
C GLU A 58 1.67 -13.45 -1.62
N GLY A 59 1.15 -12.66 -2.56
CA GLY A 59 -0.18 -12.86 -3.16
C GLY A 59 -1.25 -11.88 -2.66
N ASP A 60 -0.96 -11.07 -1.64
CA ASP A 60 -1.80 -9.90 -1.28
C ASP A 60 -1.49 -8.65 -2.12
N SER A 61 -0.59 -8.75 -3.10
CA SER A 61 -0.30 -7.67 -4.02
C SER A 61 -1.59 -7.07 -4.58
N GLU A 62 -1.61 -5.75 -4.76
CA GLU A 62 -2.76 -4.98 -5.27
C GLU A 62 -3.93 -4.82 -4.28
N SER A 63 -3.83 -5.36 -3.06
CA SER A 63 -4.83 -5.11 -2.02
C SER A 63 -4.85 -3.63 -1.64
N PHE A 64 -6.06 -3.06 -1.50
CA PHE A 64 -6.21 -1.68 -1.01
C PHE A 64 -5.90 -1.57 0.48
N VAL A 65 -5.21 -0.49 0.83
CA VAL A 65 -4.93 -0.08 2.19
C VAL A 65 -5.89 1.05 2.55
N LEU A 66 -6.67 0.86 3.61
CA LEU A 66 -7.68 1.81 4.07
C LEU A 66 -7.31 2.39 5.42
N ASN A 67 -7.58 3.68 5.64
CA ASN A 67 -7.51 4.26 6.98
C ASN A 67 -8.79 4.03 7.79
N ARG A 68 -8.80 4.49 9.05
CA ARG A 68 -9.96 4.36 9.96
C ARG A 68 -11.24 5.05 9.46
N GLU A 69 -11.14 6.02 8.56
CA GLU A 69 -12.29 6.67 7.92
C GLU A 69 -12.85 5.85 6.75
N GLY A 70 -12.27 4.69 6.47
CA GLY A 70 -12.59 3.87 5.30
C GLY A 70 -12.13 4.52 3.99
N LYS A 71 -11.16 5.44 4.01
CA LYS A 71 -10.60 6.01 2.78
C LYS A 71 -9.42 5.18 2.31
N VAL A 72 -9.33 4.95 1.00
CA VAL A 72 -8.16 4.30 0.40
C VAL A 72 -6.99 5.28 0.44
N VAL A 73 -5.91 4.86 1.10
CA VAL A 73 -4.67 5.64 1.23
C VAL A 73 -3.55 5.10 0.36
N GLY A 74 -3.62 3.83 -0.03
CA GLY A 74 -2.61 3.19 -0.85
C GLY A 74 -3.03 1.83 -1.37
N MET A 75 -2.11 1.21 -2.10
CA MET A 75 -2.23 -0.13 -2.64
C MET A 75 -0.92 -0.88 -2.35
N ILE A 76 -1.02 -2.14 -1.92
CA ILE A 76 0.17 -2.98 -1.69
C ILE A 76 0.87 -3.23 -3.02
N THR A 77 2.14 -2.87 -3.11
CA THR A 77 2.94 -3.04 -4.34
C THR A 77 4.05 -4.05 -4.20
N SER A 78 4.52 -4.30 -2.98
CA SER A 78 5.42 -5.41 -2.71
C SER A 78 5.12 -6.03 -1.35
N GLY A 79 5.26 -7.35 -1.33
CA GLY A 79 5.14 -8.17 -0.14
C GLY A 79 6.33 -7.97 0.81
N CYS A 80 6.11 -8.46 2.03
CA CYS A 80 7.03 -8.39 3.13
C CYS A 80 8.40 -8.98 2.79
N ASP A 81 9.47 -8.20 2.89
CA ASP A 81 10.79 -8.80 3.04
C ASP A 81 10.77 -9.53 4.39
N HIS A 82 10.94 -10.85 4.40
CA HIS A 82 10.80 -11.70 5.59
C HIS A 82 11.73 -11.28 6.74
N ILE A 83 12.69 -10.40 6.45
CA ILE A 83 13.67 -9.86 7.39
C ILE A 83 13.08 -8.70 8.22
N THR A 84 12.22 -7.86 7.66
CA THR A 84 11.82 -6.59 8.30
C THR A 84 10.37 -6.54 8.79
N SER A 85 9.53 -7.51 8.39
CA SER A 85 8.09 -7.53 8.74
C SER A 85 7.29 -6.30 8.26
N PHE A 86 7.85 -5.49 7.35
CA PHE A 86 7.17 -4.34 6.76
C PHE A 86 6.49 -4.73 5.45
N SER A 87 5.30 -4.18 5.23
CA SER A 87 4.66 -4.20 3.92
C SER A 87 4.84 -2.85 3.24
N TYR A 88 4.92 -2.86 1.92
CA TYR A 88 5.15 -1.65 1.13
C TYR A 88 3.89 -1.28 0.35
N MET A 89 3.54 0.01 0.36
CA MET A 89 2.43 0.52 -0.41
C MET A 89 2.79 1.77 -1.22
N THR A 90 2.16 1.87 -2.38
CA THR A 90 2.15 3.09 -3.19
C THR A 90 0.88 3.89 -2.88
N PRO A 91 0.97 5.23 -2.69
CA PRO A 91 -0.19 6.07 -2.49
C PRO A 91 -1.17 5.98 -3.67
N ILE A 92 -2.46 5.78 -3.40
CA ILE A 92 -3.43 5.51 -4.46
C ILE A 92 -3.59 6.69 -5.43
N LYS A 93 -3.49 7.92 -4.91
CA LYS A 93 -3.52 9.12 -5.76
C LYS A 93 -2.35 9.17 -6.74
N LEU A 94 -1.17 8.71 -6.32
CA LEU A 94 0.01 8.67 -7.19
C LEU A 94 -0.18 7.68 -8.35
N ILE A 95 -0.80 6.52 -8.06
CA ILE A 95 -1.16 5.53 -9.10
C ILE A 95 -2.15 6.15 -10.10
N LEU A 96 -3.22 6.78 -9.64
CA LEU A 96 -4.22 7.39 -10.54
C LEU A 96 -3.64 8.56 -11.34
N GLU A 97 -2.79 9.37 -10.73
CA GLU A 97 -2.07 10.44 -11.44
C GLU A 97 -1.17 9.90 -12.54
N ASP A 98 -0.47 8.79 -12.29
CA ASP A 98 0.39 8.15 -13.28
C ASP A 98 -0.44 7.55 -14.44
N ILE A 99 -1.52 6.82 -14.13
CA ILE A 99 -2.45 6.32 -15.14
C ILE A 99 -2.99 7.47 -15.99
N ARG A 100 -3.37 8.59 -15.37
CA ARG A 100 -3.83 9.78 -16.11
C ARG A 100 -2.72 10.33 -17.01
N LYS A 101 -1.48 10.45 -16.53
CA LYS A 101 -0.35 10.94 -17.34
C LYS A 101 -0.08 10.03 -18.55
N GLN A 102 -0.19 8.72 -18.38
CA GLN A 102 0.07 7.75 -19.45
C GLN A 102 -1.08 7.62 -20.44
N THR A 103 -2.33 7.74 -19.98
CA THR A 103 -3.51 7.42 -20.81
C THR A 103 -4.34 8.64 -21.20
N GLY A 104 -4.14 9.78 -20.55
CA GLY A 104 -5.00 10.97 -20.67
C GLY A 104 -6.39 10.82 -20.05
N LYS A 105 -6.67 9.70 -19.35
CA LYS A 105 -7.99 9.42 -18.78
C LYS A 105 -8.02 9.78 -17.30
N GLU A 106 -9.08 10.48 -16.90
CA GLU A 106 -9.42 10.64 -15.49
C GLU A 106 -10.05 9.34 -14.97
N MET A 107 -9.52 8.84 -13.85
CA MET A 107 -10.01 7.63 -13.19
C MET A 107 -10.51 7.97 -11.79
N THR A 108 -11.56 7.27 -11.38
CA THR A 108 -12.09 7.34 -10.03
C THR A 108 -12.32 5.94 -9.51
N LEU A 109 -12.11 5.75 -8.22
CA LEU A 109 -12.40 4.49 -7.56
C LEU A 109 -13.90 4.44 -7.25
N VAL A 110 -14.56 3.38 -7.72
CA VAL A 110 -15.98 3.13 -7.48
C VAL A 110 -16.07 1.94 -6.52
N PHE A 111 -16.64 2.17 -5.34
CA PHE A 111 -16.81 1.18 -4.27
C PHE A 111 -18.28 1.07 -3.89
#